data_AF-A0A0M9DWV9-F1
#
_entry.id   AF-A0A0M9DWV9-F1
#
_cell.length_a   1.000
_cell.length_b   1.000
_cell.length_c   1.000
_cell.angle_alpha   90.00
_cell.angle_beta   90.00
_cell.angle_gamma   90.00
#
_symmetry.space_group_name_H-M   'P 1'
#
loop_
_entity.id
_entity.type
_entity.pdbx_description
1 polymer ?
#
loop_
_entity_poly.entity_id
_entity_poly.type
_entity_poly.pdbx_seq_one_letter_code
_entity_poly.pdbx_strand_id
1 'polypeptide(L)'
;MKPNLLIISIFFIITSFSTDTAAKIPEPDNLIYGTAHINGVPITESNTIISITASVDGKTIATYKMGSNPGAKNYYDLSLALDYRNPRLPNTVRTGETGIIYIAGFEAQSFIVGERGEIINLNINANNAPDTDNDTIPDLLEDKNNDGNFANDDTDGDGMPDYMDDNDDGDTRLTKLEDYNNNGHPTDDDINNNNIPDYLDEDFPMDYPLPNISCFNIPQSISNTKFAIFNICNENFTHYKFKTNLNTVYSDEYSTDMPIHITATTDGIYAISIIGKDTTGIWQSVYEPTNYSWTVYNLDLDNDATINLKDAIIGIQLLTGSNNTEQIRLGKLIRILKYLSETK
;
A
#
# COMPACT_ATOMS: atom_id res chain seq x y z
N MET A 1 87.72 -17.68 -56.75
CA MET A 1 88.24 -16.85 -55.64
C MET A 1 87.20 -15.78 -55.31
N LYS A 2 86.81 -15.65 -54.04
CA LYS A 2 86.10 -14.48 -53.45
C LYS A 2 86.99 -13.20 -53.56
N PRO A 3 86.55 -11.99 -53.18
CA PRO A 3 85.25 -11.28 -53.32
C PRO A 3 85.45 -9.83 -53.85
N ASN A 4 84.38 -9.02 -53.99
CA ASN A 4 84.32 -7.70 -53.33
C ASN A 4 82.95 -7.04 -53.38
N LEU A 5 82.65 -6.43 -52.23
CA LEU A 5 81.43 -5.80 -51.75
C LEU A 5 81.47 -4.30 -52.13
N LEU A 6 80.36 -3.71 -52.59
CA LEU A 6 80.18 -2.25 -52.59
C LEU A 6 78.84 -1.89 -51.97
N ILE A 7 78.88 -0.86 -51.12
CA ILE A 7 77.94 -0.50 -50.06
C ILE A 7 76.78 0.38 -50.55
N ILE A 8 75.65 0.20 -49.88
CA ILE A 8 74.36 0.89 -49.97
C ILE A 8 74.45 2.37 -49.54
N SER A 9 73.67 3.24 -50.19
CA SER A 9 73.08 4.41 -49.52
C SER A 9 71.74 4.73 -50.19
N ILE A 10 70.64 4.32 -49.55
CA ILE A 10 69.27 4.68 -49.92
C ILE A 10 68.77 5.68 -48.88
N PHE A 11 68.42 6.86 -49.36
CA PHE A 11 67.84 7.96 -48.59
C PHE A 11 66.39 7.57 -48.20
N PHE A 12 66.12 7.43 -46.90
CA PHE A 12 64.76 7.24 -46.38
C PHE A 12 64.09 8.61 -46.26
N ILE A 13 63.14 8.93 -47.14
CA ILE A 13 62.22 10.04 -46.95
C ILE A 13 61.11 9.54 -46.02
N ILE A 14 61.19 9.90 -44.74
CA ILE A 14 60.11 9.69 -43.77
C ILE A 14 59.08 10.78 -44.01
N THR A 15 58.01 10.47 -44.73
CA THR A 15 56.78 11.26 -44.71
C THR A 15 56.08 10.99 -43.38
N SER A 16 56.14 11.97 -42.47
CA SER A 16 55.39 11.97 -41.22
C SER A 16 53.89 12.10 -41.50
N PHE A 17 53.15 10.99 -41.39
CA PHE A 17 51.70 11.05 -41.21
C PHE A 17 51.42 11.33 -39.73
N SER A 18 50.87 12.50 -39.43
CA SER A 18 50.22 12.77 -38.15
C SER A 18 48.79 12.26 -38.25
N THR A 19 48.51 11.13 -37.63
CA THR A 19 47.15 10.75 -37.25
C THR A 19 47.07 10.82 -35.74
N ASP A 20 46.81 12.02 -35.23
CA ASP A 20 46.45 12.22 -33.84
C ASP A 20 44.98 11.82 -33.66
N THR A 21 44.70 10.52 -33.75
CA THR A 21 43.47 9.95 -33.23
C THR A 21 43.81 9.27 -31.93
N ALA A 22 44.02 10.07 -30.89
CA ALA A 22 43.99 9.56 -29.53
C ALA A 22 42.62 8.88 -29.34
N ALA A 23 42.60 7.57 -29.19
CA ALA A 23 41.43 6.84 -28.72
C ALA A 23 41.11 7.39 -27.32
N LYS A 24 40.11 8.27 -27.22
CA LYS A 24 39.63 8.77 -25.93
C LYS A 24 38.98 7.56 -25.25
N ILE A 25 39.54 7.11 -24.12
CA ILE A 25 38.92 6.09 -23.28
C ILE A 25 37.51 6.62 -22.95
N PRO A 26 36.43 5.86 -23.23
CA PRO A 26 35.09 6.26 -22.83
C PRO A 26 35.10 6.58 -21.33
N GLU A 27 34.59 7.75 -21.01
CA GLU A 27 34.40 8.16 -19.63
C GLU A 27 33.36 7.23 -19.00
N PRO A 28 33.55 6.70 -17.77
CA PRO A 28 32.53 5.85 -17.15
C PRO A 28 31.26 6.66 -16.92
N ASP A 29 30.12 6.10 -17.34
CA ASP A 29 28.81 6.67 -17.11
C ASP A 29 28.53 6.76 -15.61
N ASN A 30 27.72 7.74 -15.21
CA ASN A 30 27.12 7.72 -13.89
C ASN A 30 25.96 6.73 -13.91
N LEU A 31 25.82 5.94 -12.84
CA LEU A 31 24.78 4.93 -12.74
C LEU A 31 23.79 5.33 -11.65
N ILE A 32 22.51 5.39 -12.00
CA ILE A 32 21.43 5.45 -11.01
C ILE A 32 20.69 4.12 -11.07
N TYR A 33 20.54 3.45 -9.94
CA TYR A 33 19.85 2.16 -9.89
C TYR A 33 19.03 2.05 -8.60
N GLY A 34 18.05 1.17 -8.58
CA GLY A 34 17.20 0.96 -7.40
C GLY A 34 15.95 0.18 -7.74
N THR A 35 14.99 0.15 -6.81
CA THR A 35 13.65 -0.37 -7.06
C THR A 35 12.70 0.74 -7.50
N ALA A 36 11.65 0.36 -8.24
CA ALA A 36 10.63 1.28 -8.73
C ALA A 36 9.25 0.82 -8.30
N HIS A 37 8.39 1.78 -7.97
CA HIS A 37 7.00 1.53 -7.57
C HIS A 37 6.07 2.53 -8.28
N ILE A 38 4.81 2.15 -8.47
CA ILE A 38 3.72 3.04 -8.88
C ILE A 38 2.65 2.97 -7.80
N ASN A 39 2.29 4.11 -7.21
CA ASN A 39 1.37 4.20 -6.07
C ASN A 39 1.74 3.27 -4.88
N GLY A 40 3.02 2.89 -4.76
CA GLY A 40 3.49 1.93 -3.76
C GLY A 40 3.53 0.47 -4.21
N VAL A 41 2.88 0.11 -5.33
CA VAL A 41 2.94 -1.23 -5.92
C VAL A 41 4.30 -1.43 -6.63
N PRO A 42 5.05 -2.51 -6.33
CA PRO A 42 6.37 -2.74 -6.88
C PRO A 42 6.32 -3.07 -8.37
N ILE A 43 7.25 -2.49 -9.13
CA ILE A 43 7.51 -2.87 -10.51
C ILE A 43 8.66 -3.87 -10.53
N THR A 44 8.45 -5.00 -11.17
CA THR A 44 9.41 -6.11 -11.21
C THR A 44 9.98 -6.31 -12.62
N GLU A 45 10.81 -7.34 -12.79
CA GLU A 45 11.30 -7.72 -14.11
C GLU A 45 10.22 -8.25 -15.06
N SER A 46 9.04 -8.62 -14.55
CA SER A 46 7.91 -9.11 -15.36
C SER A 46 7.15 -8.00 -16.07
N ASN A 47 7.13 -6.77 -15.54
CA ASN A 47 6.42 -5.62 -16.12
C ASN A 47 7.17 -5.04 -17.32
N THR A 48 7.43 -5.87 -18.33
CA THR A 48 8.41 -5.56 -19.37
C THR A 48 8.04 -4.33 -20.18
N ILE A 49 6.77 -3.98 -20.31
CA ILE A 49 6.33 -2.77 -21.04
C ILE A 49 6.72 -1.45 -20.35
N ILE A 50 7.00 -1.47 -19.04
CA ILE A 50 7.27 -0.26 -18.25
C ILE A 50 8.70 0.24 -18.49
N SER A 51 8.80 1.55 -18.76
CA SER A 51 10.07 2.24 -18.95
C SER A 51 10.33 3.27 -17.86
N ILE A 52 11.55 3.29 -17.35
CA ILE A 52 12.07 4.29 -16.43
C ILE A 52 12.98 5.21 -17.22
N THR A 53 12.76 6.52 -17.15
CA THR A 53 13.50 7.49 -17.96
C THR A 53 14.08 8.59 -17.10
N ALA A 54 15.35 8.92 -17.34
CA ALA A 54 15.97 10.12 -16.78
C ALA A 54 15.90 11.26 -17.80
N SER A 55 15.41 12.42 -17.37
CA SER A 55 15.31 13.63 -18.18
C SER A 55 16.06 14.78 -17.52
N VAL A 56 16.79 15.57 -18.33
CA VAL A 56 17.44 16.81 -17.91
C VAL A 56 17.04 17.89 -18.90
N ASP A 57 16.59 19.04 -18.40
CA ASP A 57 16.06 20.16 -19.22
C ASP A 57 14.97 19.72 -20.22
N GLY A 58 14.11 18.77 -19.81
CA GLY A 58 13.02 18.24 -20.62
C GLY A 58 13.45 17.27 -21.72
N LYS A 59 14.72 16.87 -21.76
CA LYS A 59 15.25 15.89 -22.73
C LYS A 59 15.59 14.58 -22.05
N THR A 60 15.07 13.47 -22.60
CA THR A 60 15.47 12.12 -22.19
C THR A 60 16.96 11.89 -22.42
N ILE A 61 17.66 11.55 -21.35
CA ILE A 61 19.09 11.24 -21.31
C ILE A 61 19.30 9.73 -21.34
N ALA A 62 18.52 9.00 -20.54
CA ALA A 62 18.61 7.55 -20.41
C ALA A 62 17.21 6.94 -20.29
N THR A 63 17.10 5.69 -20.71
CA THR A 63 15.88 4.89 -20.62
C THR A 63 16.26 3.47 -20.26
N TYR A 64 15.56 2.93 -19.27
CA TYR A 64 15.63 1.52 -18.89
C TYR A 64 14.24 0.91 -19.05
N LYS A 65 14.15 -0.21 -19.77
CA LYS A 65 12.93 -1.01 -19.87
C LYS A 65 13.03 -2.13 -18.85
N MET A 66 12.01 -2.33 -18.01
CA MET A 66 12.07 -3.36 -16.97
C MET A 66 12.31 -4.75 -17.57
N GLY A 67 13.12 -5.56 -16.89
CA GLY A 67 13.55 -6.89 -17.38
C GLY A 67 14.57 -6.87 -18.54
N SER A 68 14.94 -5.70 -19.09
CA SER A 68 15.89 -5.64 -20.21
C SER A 68 17.32 -6.06 -19.85
N ASN A 69 17.69 -5.97 -18.58
CA ASN A 69 18.92 -6.51 -18.03
C ASN A 69 18.61 -7.67 -17.06
N PRO A 70 18.77 -8.94 -17.48
CA PRO A 70 18.51 -10.10 -16.61
C PRO A 70 19.38 -10.15 -15.35
N GLY A 71 20.52 -9.46 -15.35
CA GLY A 71 21.39 -9.35 -14.16
C GLY A 71 20.84 -8.39 -13.09
N ALA A 72 19.97 -7.46 -13.48
CA ALA A 72 19.39 -6.47 -12.58
C ALA A 72 18.15 -7.00 -11.81
N LYS A 73 17.48 -8.05 -12.32
CA LYS A 73 16.22 -8.56 -11.75
C LYS A 73 15.18 -7.42 -11.59
N ASN A 74 14.59 -7.29 -10.41
CA ASN A 74 13.60 -6.24 -10.07
C ASN A 74 14.22 -4.83 -9.89
N TYR A 75 15.49 -4.63 -10.24
CA TYR A 75 16.13 -3.33 -10.23
C TYR A 75 16.11 -2.68 -11.61
N TYR A 76 16.02 -1.36 -11.61
CA TYR A 76 16.32 -0.55 -12.79
C TYR A 76 17.77 -0.07 -12.77
N ASP A 77 18.33 0.18 -13.95
CA ASP A 77 19.63 0.83 -14.08
C ASP A 77 19.61 1.92 -15.18
N LEU A 78 20.03 3.13 -14.83
CA LEU A 78 20.09 4.29 -15.71
C LEU A 78 21.54 4.74 -15.84
N SER A 79 22.11 4.50 -17.02
CA SER A 79 23.45 4.98 -17.39
C SER A 79 23.38 6.39 -17.97
N LEU A 80 23.91 7.36 -17.22
CA LEU A 80 23.98 8.77 -17.59
C LEU A 80 25.37 9.09 -18.16
N ALA A 81 25.43 9.32 -19.47
CA ALA A 81 26.67 9.67 -20.15
C ALA A 81 27.06 11.13 -19.85
N LEU A 82 28.25 11.36 -19.31
CA LEU A 82 28.75 12.72 -19.03
C LEU A 82 29.44 13.35 -20.26
N ASP A 83 29.27 14.66 -20.46
CA ASP A 83 29.99 15.40 -21.49
C ASP A 83 30.30 16.87 -21.16
N TYR A 84 31.59 17.18 -21.11
CA TYR A 84 32.11 18.52 -20.88
C TYR A 84 32.59 19.22 -22.16
N ARG A 85 32.39 18.63 -23.34
CA ARG A 85 32.73 19.30 -24.62
C ARG A 85 31.82 20.50 -24.88
N ASN A 86 32.33 21.44 -25.68
CA ASN A 86 31.60 22.60 -26.19
C ASN A 86 31.74 22.64 -27.73
N PRO A 87 30.65 22.43 -28.49
CA PRO A 87 29.29 22.15 -28.04
C PRO A 87 29.15 20.76 -27.39
N ARG A 88 28.18 20.64 -26.49
CA ARG A 88 27.82 19.39 -25.80
C ARG A 88 27.23 18.39 -26.79
N LEU A 89 27.55 17.11 -26.63
CA LEU A 89 26.90 16.04 -27.38
C LEU A 89 25.42 15.89 -26.97
N PRO A 90 24.53 15.52 -27.90
CA PRO A 90 23.16 15.17 -27.56
C PRO A 90 23.09 14.05 -26.50
N ASN A 91 22.09 14.12 -25.61
CA ASN A 91 21.74 13.07 -24.63
C ASN A 91 22.85 12.74 -23.62
N THR A 92 23.71 13.72 -23.35
CA THR A 92 24.72 13.64 -22.30
C THR A 92 24.35 14.57 -21.16
N VAL A 93 25.00 14.48 -20.00
CA VAL A 93 24.82 15.33 -18.80
C VAL A 93 26.10 15.99 -18.32
N ARG A 94 25.97 17.01 -17.48
CA ARG A 94 27.10 17.64 -16.76
C ARG A 94 26.85 17.62 -15.26
N THR A 95 27.92 17.48 -14.50
CA THR A 95 27.86 17.53 -13.04
C THR A 95 27.17 18.79 -12.54
N GLY A 96 26.30 18.62 -11.54
CA GLY A 96 25.49 19.68 -10.94
C GLY A 96 24.19 19.99 -11.67
N GLU A 97 23.93 19.41 -12.85
CA GLU A 97 22.62 19.51 -13.50
C GLU A 97 21.56 18.78 -12.69
N THR A 98 20.34 19.31 -12.67
CA THR A 98 19.19 18.66 -12.03
C THR A 98 18.36 17.95 -13.09
N GLY A 99 17.99 16.72 -12.81
CA GLY A 99 17.11 15.92 -13.66
C GLY A 99 15.91 15.38 -12.89
N ILE A 100 14.99 14.82 -13.64
CA ILE A 100 13.78 14.16 -13.15
C ILE A 100 13.74 12.74 -13.73
N ILE A 101 13.44 11.77 -12.87
CA ILE A 101 13.15 10.40 -13.25
C ILE A 101 11.64 10.26 -13.41
N TYR A 102 11.22 9.62 -14.50
CA TYR A 102 9.84 9.24 -14.78
C TYR A 102 9.70 7.72 -14.85
N ILE A 103 8.56 7.21 -14.40
CA ILE A 103 8.14 5.81 -14.53
C ILE A 103 6.90 5.81 -15.43
N ALA A 104 6.98 5.14 -16.58
CA ALA A 104 5.90 5.13 -17.59
C ALA A 104 5.36 6.53 -17.95
N GLY A 105 6.21 7.56 -17.88
CA GLY A 105 5.85 8.95 -18.15
C GLY A 105 5.30 9.72 -16.94
N PHE A 106 5.06 9.08 -15.80
CA PHE A 106 4.72 9.74 -14.53
C PHE A 106 5.99 10.20 -13.82
N GLU A 107 6.00 11.44 -13.32
CA GLU A 107 7.11 11.97 -12.54
C GLU A 107 7.28 11.19 -11.22
N ALA A 108 8.49 10.72 -10.95
CA ALA A 108 8.80 9.94 -9.74
C ALA A 108 9.73 10.67 -8.79
N GLN A 109 10.92 11.08 -9.25
CA GLN A 109 11.96 11.59 -8.35
C GLN A 109 12.96 12.52 -9.04
N SER A 110 13.31 13.64 -8.40
CA SER A 110 14.40 14.50 -8.85
C SER A 110 15.77 13.95 -8.44
N PHE A 111 16.79 14.16 -9.27
CA PHE A 111 18.19 13.83 -8.96
C PHE A 111 19.14 14.96 -9.38
N ILE A 112 20.35 14.95 -8.81
CA ILE A 112 21.45 15.82 -9.22
C ILE A 112 22.50 14.96 -9.90
N VAL A 113 22.98 15.40 -11.07
CA VAL A 113 24.04 14.71 -11.79
C VAL A 113 25.33 14.80 -11.00
N GLY A 114 25.81 13.64 -10.60
CA GLY A 114 27.01 13.44 -9.81
C GLY A 114 28.34 13.75 -10.50
N GLU A 115 29.42 13.46 -9.79
CA GLU A 115 30.77 13.44 -10.35
C GLU A 115 30.97 12.22 -11.27
N ARG A 116 32.06 12.20 -12.04
CA ARG A 116 32.36 11.12 -12.99
C ARG A 116 32.36 9.73 -12.35
N GLY A 117 31.59 8.80 -12.95
CA GLY A 117 31.53 7.39 -12.56
C GLY A 117 30.82 7.16 -11.23
N GLU A 118 30.03 8.14 -10.78
CA GLU A 118 29.27 8.01 -9.55
C GLU A 118 28.14 6.99 -9.69
N ILE A 119 27.96 6.19 -8.65
CA ILE A 119 26.92 5.17 -8.56
C ILE A 119 25.96 5.60 -7.43
N ILE A 120 24.69 5.77 -7.77
CA ILE A 120 23.63 6.22 -6.85
C ILE A 120 22.60 5.10 -6.72
N ASN A 121 22.37 4.66 -5.48
CA ASN A 121 21.23 3.82 -5.14
C ASN A 121 20.03 4.71 -4.81
N LEU A 122 18.98 4.64 -5.61
CA LEU A 122 17.78 5.47 -5.50
C LEU A 122 16.52 4.63 -5.75
N ASN A 123 15.77 4.35 -4.69
CA ASN A 123 14.43 3.79 -4.84
C ASN A 123 13.47 4.92 -5.24
N ILE A 124 12.62 4.66 -6.23
CA ILE A 124 11.71 5.64 -6.81
C ILE A 124 10.27 5.16 -6.70
N ASN A 125 9.34 6.10 -6.57
CA ASN A 125 7.91 5.84 -6.58
C ASN A 125 7.20 6.95 -7.38
N ALA A 126 6.44 6.56 -8.41
CA ALA A 126 5.55 7.48 -9.10
C ALA A 126 4.20 7.47 -8.36
N ASN A 127 3.77 8.63 -7.88
CA ASN A 127 2.51 8.76 -7.13
C ASN A 127 1.42 9.35 -8.02
N ASN A 128 0.17 9.00 -7.73
CA ASN A 128 -1.03 9.46 -8.43
C ASN A 128 -1.11 8.97 -9.89
N ALA A 129 -0.60 7.76 -10.16
CA ALA A 129 -1.06 7.05 -11.34
C ALA A 129 -2.57 6.74 -11.19
N PRO A 130 -3.33 6.70 -12.30
CA PRO A 130 -4.73 6.26 -12.28
C PRO A 130 -4.88 4.87 -11.64
N ASP A 131 -5.98 4.72 -10.94
CA ASP A 131 -6.51 3.52 -10.29
C ASP A 131 -8.03 3.73 -10.35
N THR A 132 -8.67 3.16 -11.38
CA THR A 132 -10.00 3.59 -11.84
C THR A 132 -11.13 3.03 -10.97
N ASP A 133 -11.04 1.79 -10.52
CA ASP A 133 -11.96 1.14 -9.56
C ASP A 133 -11.56 1.34 -8.09
N ASN A 134 -10.35 1.83 -7.81
CA ASN A 134 -9.81 2.06 -6.46
C ASN A 134 -9.58 0.76 -5.69
N ASP A 135 -9.03 -0.24 -6.36
CA ASP A 135 -8.74 -1.56 -5.82
C ASP A 135 -7.29 -1.73 -5.30
N THR A 136 -6.50 -0.64 -5.31
CA THR A 136 -5.07 -0.54 -4.92
C THR A 136 -4.05 -0.92 -5.99
N ILE A 137 -4.47 -1.43 -7.14
CA ILE A 137 -3.62 -1.68 -8.30
C ILE A 137 -3.80 -0.51 -9.29
N PRO A 138 -2.72 0.16 -9.72
CA PRO A 138 -2.83 1.18 -10.76
C PRO A 138 -3.21 0.57 -12.11
N ASP A 139 -4.06 1.23 -12.91
CA ASP A 139 -4.53 0.78 -14.24
C ASP A 139 -3.41 0.22 -15.14
N LEU A 140 -2.22 0.83 -15.09
CA LEU A 140 -1.09 0.42 -15.93
C LEU A 140 -0.46 -0.92 -15.51
N LEU A 141 -0.64 -1.33 -14.25
CA LEU A 141 -0.10 -2.58 -13.70
C LEU A 141 -1.03 -3.77 -13.91
N GLU A 142 -2.25 -3.54 -14.41
CA GLU A 142 -3.25 -4.56 -14.74
C GLU A 142 -3.14 -5.03 -16.21
N ASP A 143 -2.04 -4.72 -16.89
CA ASP A 143 -1.63 -5.35 -18.15
C ASP A 143 -1.06 -6.75 -17.86
N LYS A 144 -1.95 -7.69 -17.52
CA LYS A 144 -1.67 -9.08 -17.20
C LYS A 144 -0.82 -9.75 -18.29
N ASN A 145 -1.13 -9.48 -19.56
CA ASN A 145 -0.48 -10.15 -20.68
C ASN A 145 0.78 -9.43 -21.23
N ASN A 146 1.08 -8.22 -20.74
CA ASN A 146 2.19 -7.35 -21.15
C ASN A 146 2.20 -6.96 -22.64
N ASP A 147 1.04 -6.84 -23.29
CA ASP A 147 0.91 -6.38 -24.68
C ASP A 147 0.94 -4.86 -24.84
N GLY A 148 0.89 -4.12 -23.73
CA GLY A 148 0.89 -2.66 -23.69
C GLY A 148 -0.51 -2.04 -23.67
N ASN A 149 -1.56 -2.84 -23.49
CA ASN A 149 -2.94 -2.39 -23.52
C ASN A 149 -3.78 -3.01 -22.38
N PHE A 150 -3.55 -2.60 -21.13
CA PHE A 150 -4.37 -3.01 -19.96
C PHE A 150 -5.89 -2.94 -20.17
N ALA A 151 -6.38 -2.06 -21.07
CA ALA A 151 -7.81 -1.91 -21.33
C ALA A 151 -8.47 -3.06 -22.12
N ASN A 152 -7.74 -4.12 -22.48
CA ASN A 152 -8.30 -5.33 -23.10
C ASN A 152 -8.16 -6.61 -22.25
N ASP A 153 -7.50 -6.52 -21.09
CA ASP A 153 -7.39 -7.63 -20.16
C ASP A 153 -8.68 -7.68 -19.33
N ASP A 154 -9.26 -8.87 -19.24
CA ASP A 154 -10.58 -9.20 -18.69
C ASP A 154 -10.44 -10.64 -18.19
N THR A 155 -10.09 -10.76 -16.90
CA THR A 155 -9.60 -11.99 -16.31
C THR A 155 -10.72 -13.02 -16.19
N ASP A 156 -11.89 -12.66 -15.65
CA ASP A 156 -13.04 -13.57 -15.49
C ASP A 156 -13.95 -13.67 -16.74
N GLY A 157 -13.76 -12.80 -17.73
CA GLY A 157 -14.49 -12.82 -18.99
C GLY A 157 -15.92 -12.28 -18.89
N ASP A 158 -16.24 -11.47 -17.88
CA ASP A 158 -17.57 -10.87 -17.71
C ASP A 158 -17.83 -9.68 -18.66
N GLY A 159 -16.76 -9.16 -19.29
CA GLY A 159 -16.77 -8.06 -20.24
C GLY A 159 -16.42 -6.69 -19.68
N MET A 160 -16.10 -6.59 -18.37
CA MET A 160 -15.44 -5.45 -17.75
C MET A 160 -13.92 -5.71 -17.74
N PRO A 161 -13.10 -4.78 -18.29
CA PRO A 161 -11.66 -4.95 -18.19
C PRO A 161 -11.17 -4.82 -16.74
N ASP A 162 -10.10 -5.54 -16.39
CA ASP A 162 -9.52 -5.62 -15.03
C ASP A 162 -9.38 -4.22 -14.39
N TYR A 163 -8.77 -3.24 -15.09
CA TYR A 163 -8.63 -1.86 -14.58
C TYR A 163 -9.93 -1.08 -14.26
N MET A 164 -11.10 -1.66 -14.54
CA MET A 164 -12.41 -1.10 -14.19
C MET A 164 -13.22 -2.04 -13.30
N ASP A 165 -12.68 -3.20 -12.94
CA ASP A 165 -13.30 -4.25 -12.16
C ASP A 165 -12.66 -4.32 -10.77
N ASP A 166 -13.46 -4.16 -9.71
CA ASP A 166 -12.92 -4.33 -8.37
C ASP A 166 -12.85 -5.79 -7.94
N ASN A 167 -13.12 -6.74 -8.84
CA ASN A 167 -13.15 -8.19 -8.64
C ASN A 167 -12.69 -8.95 -9.91
N ASP A 168 -11.46 -8.70 -10.36
CA ASP A 168 -10.88 -9.20 -11.64
C ASP A 168 -11.12 -10.68 -11.97
N ASP A 169 -11.08 -11.56 -10.96
CA ASP A 169 -11.18 -13.02 -11.14
C ASP A 169 -12.59 -13.60 -10.93
N GLY A 170 -13.58 -12.74 -10.67
CA GLY A 170 -14.97 -13.16 -10.50
C GLY A 170 -15.25 -14.02 -9.26
N ASP A 171 -14.31 -14.17 -8.31
CA ASP A 171 -14.44 -15.10 -7.17
C ASP A 171 -15.36 -14.60 -6.03
N THR A 172 -15.94 -13.40 -6.18
CA THR A 172 -16.78 -12.63 -5.23
C THR A 172 -16.06 -11.86 -4.11
N ARG A 173 -14.73 -11.92 -4.07
CA ARG A 173 -13.89 -11.14 -3.17
C ARG A 173 -13.19 -10.03 -3.95
N LEU A 174 -13.38 -8.80 -3.48
CA LEU A 174 -12.79 -7.65 -4.15
C LEU A 174 -11.26 -7.71 -4.12
N THR A 175 -10.59 -7.38 -5.23
CA THR A 175 -9.13 -7.38 -5.43
C THR A 175 -8.38 -6.71 -4.27
N LYS A 176 -8.81 -5.52 -3.85
CA LYS A 176 -8.21 -4.80 -2.70
C LYS A 176 -8.20 -5.57 -1.38
N LEU A 177 -9.12 -6.52 -1.21
CA LEU A 177 -9.24 -7.30 0.01
C LEU A 177 -8.27 -8.46 0.03
N GLU A 178 -7.65 -8.79 -1.09
CA GLU A 178 -6.76 -9.95 -1.28
C GLU A 178 -5.29 -9.67 -0.96
N ASP A 179 -5.00 -8.48 -0.43
CA ASP A 179 -3.75 -8.19 0.29
C ASP A 179 -3.72 -8.93 1.65
N TYR A 180 -3.50 -10.24 1.60
CA TYR A 180 -3.50 -11.12 2.77
C TYR A 180 -2.32 -10.87 3.70
N ASN A 181 -1.18 -10.45 3.13
CA ASN A 181 0.02 -10.15 3.89
C ASN A 181 0.05 -8.70 4.47
N ASN A 182 -0.90 -7.86 4.09
CA ASN A 182 -1.09 -6.46 4.52
C ASN A 182 0.13 -5.56 4.19
N ASN A 183 0.76 -5.76 3.04
CA ASN A 183 1.84 -4.89 2.56
C ASN A 183 1.33 -3.66 1.80
N GLY A 184 0.03 -3.58 1.54
CA GLY A 184 -0.65 -2.47 0.88
C GLY A 184 -1.05 -2.74 -0.57
N HIS A 185 -0.87 -3.96 -1.09
CA HIS A 185 -1.31 -4.37 -2.43
C HIS A 185 -1.47 -5.89 -2.54
N PRO A 186 -2.33 -6.43 -3.43
CA PRO A 186 -2.51 -7.88 -3.59
C PRO A 186 -1.50 -8.54 -4.56
N THR A 187 -0.63 -7.77 -5.22
CA THR A 187 0.16 -8.25 -6.38
C THR A 187 1.18 -9.36 -6.11
N ASP A 188 1.53 -9.62 -4.85
CA ASP A 188 2.46 -10.68 -4.43
C ASP A 188 1.81 -11.76 -3.57
N ASP A 189 0.50 -11.67 -3.33
CA ASP A 189 -0.25 -12.69 -2.62
C ASP A 189 -0.61 -13.82 -3.59
N ASP A 190 -0.10 -15.01 -3.30
CA ASP A 190 -0.31 -16.27 -4.04
C ASP A 190 -0.35 -17.39 -2.99
N ILE A 191 -1.48 -17.52 -2.31
CA ILE A 191 -1.62 -18.45 -1.18
C ILE A 191 -1.42 -19.90 -1.65
N ASN A 192 -1.93 -20.24 -2.83
CA ASN A 192 -1.88 -21.61 -3.33
C ASN A 192 -0.54 -21.96 -4.02
N ASN A 193 0.34 -20.97 -4.21
CA ASN A 193 1.68 -21.05 -4.81
C ASN A 193 1.67 -21.57 -6.26
N ASN A 194 0.69 -21.16 -7.07
CA ASN A 194 0.60 -21.53 -8.49
C ASN A 194 1.27 -20.52 -9.43
N ASN A 195 1.82 -19.42 -8.89
CA ASN A 195 2.42 -18.27 -9.58
C ASN A 195 1.40 -17.39 -10.35
N ILE A 196 0.13 -17.46 -9.99
CA ILE A 196 -0.90 -16.51 -10.36
C ILE A 196 -1.23 -15.77 -9.06
N PRO A 197 -1.14 -14.42 -9.02
CA PRO A 197 -1.62 -13.69 -7.87
C PRO A 197 -3.08 -14.02 -7.57
N ASP A 198 -3.46 -14.09 -6.30
CA ASP A 198 -4.79 -14.55 -5.88
C ASP A 198 -5.90 -13.75 -6.57
N TYR A 199 -5.76 -12.42 -6.68
CA TYR A 199 -6.74 -11.55 -7.37
C TYR A 199 -6.92 -11.79 -8.88
N LEU A 200 -6.08 -12.63 -9.50
CA LEU A 200 -6.18 -13.01 -10.91
C LEU A 200 -6.46 -14.50 -11.10
N ASP A 201 -6.74 -15.22 -10.01
CA ASP A 201 -6.86 -16.68 -9.96
C ASP A 201 -8.31 -17.12 -9.73
N GLU A 202 -9.08 -17.25 -10.82
CA GLU A 202 -10.48 -17.73 -10.79
C GLU A 202 -10.67 -19.08 -10.04
N ASP A 203 -9.61 -19.89 -9.90
CA ASP A 203 -9.63 -21.17 -9.20
C ASP A 203 -9.42 -21.02 -7.66
N PHE A 204 -9.22 -19.81 -7.14
CA PHE A 204 -8.82 -19.53 -5.75
C PHE A 204 -9.31 -18.18 -5.17
N PRO A 205 -10.17 -18.14 -4.11
CA PRO A 205 -11.05 -19.17 -3.59
C PRO A 205 -12.50 -18.71 -3.30
N MET A 206 -13.45 -19.48 -3.83
CA MET A 206 -14.90 -19.45 -3.51
C MET A 206 -15.28 -19.69 -2.01
N ASP A 207 -14.30 -19.87 -1.10
CA ASP A 207 -14.49 -20.13 0.34
C ASP A 207 -13.79 -19.08 1.26
N TYR A 208 -13.25 -18.00 0.70
CA TYR A 208 -13.01 -16.74 1.43
C TYR A 208 -14.18 -15.79 1.14
N PRO A 209 -14.70 -15.05 2.15
CA PRO A 209 -14.00 -14.58 3.33
C PRO A 209 -13.98 -15.58 4.49
N LEU A 210 -12.85 -15.63 5.20
CA LEU A 210 -12.79 -16.28 6.52
C LEU A 210 -14.00 -15.84 7.36
N PRO A 211 -14.69 -16.78 8.03
CA PRO A 211 -15.85 -16.44 8.83
C PRO A 211 -15.49 -15.38 9.87
N ASN A 212 -16.31 -14.35 10.05
CA ASN A 212 -16.05 -13.29 11.02
C ASN A 212 -15.61 -13.84 12.40
N ILE A 213 -14.53 -13.28 12.95
CA ILE A 213 -14.06 -13.67 14.27
C ILE A 213 -15.14 -13.37 15.31
N SER A 214 -15.66 -14.41 15.95
CA SER A 214 -16.71 -14.26 16.96
C SER A 214 -16.10 -14.02 18.34
N CYS A 215 -16.74 -13.16 19.12
CA CYS A 215 -16.35 -12.88 20.50
C CYS A 215 -17.49 -13.22 21.46
N PHE A 216 -17.14 -13.62 22.67
CA PHE A 216 -18.07 -13.81 23.80
C PHE A 216 -17.79 -12.78 24.89
N ASN A 217 -18.73 -12.66 25.84
CA ASN A 217 -18.72 -11.64 26.90
C ASN A 217 -18.75 -10.18 26.38
N ILE A 218 -19.33 -9.98 25.19
CA ILE A 218 -19.51 -8.66 24.58
C ILE A 218 -20.30 -7.75 25.55
N PRO A 219 -19.84 -6.51 25.80
CA PRO A 219 -20.58 -5.56 26.63
C PRO A 219 -22.00 -5.33 26.13
N GLN A 220 -22.94 -5.11 27.05
CA GLN A 220 -24.26 -4.61 26.67
C GLN A 220 -24.12 -3.27 25.95
N SER A 221 -24.98 -3.02 24.95
CA SER A 221 -24.91 -1.82 24.10
C SER A 221 -24.90 -0.51 24.91
N ILE A 222 -25.49 -0.51 26.11
CA ILE A 222 -25.38 0.56 27.10
C ILE A 222 -25.05 -0.09 28.45
N SER A 223 -23.97 0.35 29.10
CA SER A 223 -23.53 -0.19 30.39
C SER A 223 -22.96 0.89 31.30
N ASN A 224 -23.05 0.68 32.62
CA ASN A 224 -22.31 1.46 33.62
C ASN A 224 -20.98 0.80 34.04
N THR A 225 -20.64 -0.35 33.44
CA THR A 225 -19.36 -1.01 33.67
C THR A 225 -18.25 -0.33 32.88
N LYS A 226 -17.23 0.15 33.58
CA LYS A 226 -16.03 0.75 32.96
C LYS A 226 -15.02 -0.28 32.46
N PHE A 227 -15.31 -1.57 32.61
CA PHE A 227 -14.43 -2.65 32.20
C PHE A 227 -15.18 -3.59 31.24
N ALA A 228 -14.54 -3.92 30.12
CA ALA A 228 -15.03 -4.84 29.12
C ALA A 228 -13.99 -5.95 28.88
N ILE A 229 -14.47 -7.19 28.77
CA ILE A 229 -13.66 -8.37 28.46
C ILE A 229 -14.23 -9.01 27.20
N PHE A 230 -13.42 -9.16 26.15
CA PHE A 230 -13.81 -9.91 24.97
C PHE A 230 -13.03 -11.23 24.95
N ASN A 231 -13.74 -12.35 25.06
CA ASN A 231 -13.17 -13.67 24.85
C ASN A 231 -13.28 -14.02 23.38
N ILE A 232 -12.16 -14.40 22.75
CA ILE A 232 -12.10 -14.68 21.32
C ILE A 232 -12.46 -16.14 21.06
N CYS A 233 -13.32 -16.40 20.07
CA CYS A 233 -13.59 -17.76 19.62
C CYS A 233 -12.39 -18.29 18.83
N ASN A 234 -11.93 -19.50 19.18
CA ASN A 234 -10.72 -20.10 18.62
C ASN A 234 -11.00 -21.26 17.64
N GLU A 235 -12.25 -21.46 17.21
CA GLU A 235 -12.60 -22.59 16.33
C GLU A 235 -11.93 -22.49 14.95
N ASN A 236 -11.85 -21.28 14.38
CA ASN A 236 -11.27 -21.04 13.06
C ASN A 236 -10.01 -20.16 13.10
N PHE A 237 -9.62 -19.69 14.29
CA PHE A 237 -8.59 -18.66 14.46
C PHE A 237 -7.57 -19.06 15.51
N THR A 238 -6.30 -18.76 15.24
CA THR A 238 -5.16 -19.02 16.13
C THR A 238 -4.67 -17.76 16.83
N HIS A 239 -4.74 -16.62 16.13
CA HIS A 239 -4.30 -15.32 16.65
C HIS A 239 -5.30 -14.21 16.28
N TYR A 240 -5.19 -13.06 16.94
CA TYR A 240 -5.95 -11.86 16.61
C TYR A 240 -5.12 -10.59 16.77
N LYS A 241 -5.58 -9.52 16.13
CA LYS A 241 -5.18 -8.13 16.37
C LYS A 241 -6.43 -7.28 16.56
N PHE A 242 -6.31 -6.18 17.31
CA PHE A 242 -7.42 -5.26 17.49
C PHE A 242 -6.99 -3.81 17.51
N LYS A 243 -7.92 -2.92 17.15
CA LYS A 243 -7.82 -1.46 17.35
C LYS A 243 -9.10 -0.94 17.98
N THR A 244 -9.08 0.29 18.49
CA THR A 244 -10.26 0.93 19.10
C THR A 244 -10.55 2.27 18.46
N ASN A 245 -11.73 2.83 18.72
CA ASN A 245 -12.02 4.21 18.29
C ASN A 245 -11.14 5.28 18.97
N LEU A 246 -10.37 4.92 20.01
CA LEU A 246 -9.42 5.80 20.69
C LEU A 246 -7.97 5.57 20.25
N ASN A 247 -7.66 4.39 19.69
CA ASN A 247 -6.36 4.04 19.15
C ASN A 247 -6.57 3.35 17.80
N THR A 248 -6.30 4.07 16.72
CA THR A 248 -6.59 3.64 15.34
C THR A 248 -5.55 2.70 14.75
N VAL A 249 -4.45 2.44 15.46
CA VAL A 249 -3.41 1.49 15.06
C VAL A 249 -3.74 0.12 15.65
N TYR A 250 -3.64 -0.93 14.83
CA TYR A 250 -3.78 -2.31 15.30
C TYR A 250 -2.69 -2.66 16.31
N SER A 251 -3.06 -3.47 17.29
CA SER A 251 -2.13 -4.04 18.25
C SER A 251 -1.09 -4.96 17.61
N ASP A 252 -0.12 -5.38 18.42
CA ASP A 252 0.66 -6.58 18.14
C ASP A 252 -0.25 -7.83 18.07
N GLU A 253 0.31 -8.92 17.57
CA GLU A 253 -0.35 -10.23 17.47
C GLU A 253 -0.55 -10.87 18.85
N TYR A 254 -1.77 -11.30 19.16
CA TYR A 254 -2.12 -12.05 20.38
C TYR A 254 -2.72 -13.41 20.03
N SER A 255 -2.44 -14.42 20.85
CA SER A 255 -3.13 -15.72 20.76
C SER A 255 -4.61 -15.57 21.13
N THR A 256 -5.51 -16.27 20.45
CA THR A 256 -6.95 -16.31 20.75
C THR A 256 -7.27 -16.79 22.18
N ASP A 257 -6.32 -17.44 22.85
CA ASP A 257 -6.45 -17.84 24.27
C ASP A 257 -6.37 -16.65 25.24
N MET A 258 -5.89 -15.49 24.78
CA MET A 258 -5.77 -14.28 25.59
C MET A 258 -6.99 -13.35 25.37
N PRO A 259 -7.82 -13.08 26.40
CA PRO A 259 -8.94 -12.15 26.26
C PRO A 259 -8.48 -10.70 26.10
N ILE A 260 -9.28 -9.89 25.40
CA ILE A 260 -9.06 -8.45 25.26
C ILE A 260 -9.64 -7.74 26.49
N HIS A 261 -8.88 -6.82 27.07
CA HIS A 261 -9.31 -5.99 28.18
C HIS A 261 -9.38 -4.52 27.78
N ILE A 262 -10.58 -3.92 27.86
CA ILE A 262 -10.78 -2.49 27.59
C ILE A 262 -11.29 -1.81 28.86
N THR A 263 -10.61 -0.74 29.26
CA THR A 263 -11.01 0.10 30.41
C THR A 263 -11.44 1.47 29.91
N ALA A 264 -12.71 1.80 30.15
CA ALA A 264 -13.26 3.12 29.88
C ALA A 264 -12.85 4.10 30.98
N THR A 265 -12.26 5.22 30.57
CA THR A 265 -11.84 6.31 31.48
C THR A 265 -12.90 7.39 31.62
N THR A 266 -13.80 7.51 30.64
CA THR A 266 -14.86 8.53 30.59
C THR A 266 -16.17 7.90 30.14
N ASP A 267 -17.26 8.63 30.34
CA ASP A 267 -18.52 8.31 29.69
C ASP A 267 -18.40 8.58 28.19
N GLY A 268 -19.00 7.72 27.36
CA GLY A 268 -18.92 7.86 25.92
C GLY A 268 -19.13 6.56 25.15
N ILE A 269 -18.99 6.67 23.84
CA ILE A 269 -19.06 5.54 22.92
C ILE A 269 -17.66 4.93 22.78
N TYR A 270 -17.60 3.63 22.94
CA TYR A 270 -16.41 2.81 22.73
C TYR A 270 -16.69 1.84 21.59
N ALA A 271 -15.70 1.65 20.73
CA ALA A 271 -15.75 0.68 19.66
C ALA A 271 -14.41 -0.04 19.53
N ILE A 272 -14.49 -1.31 19.11
CA ILE A 272 -13.34 -2.18 18.84
C ILE A 272 -13.53 -2.82 17.47
N SER A 273 -12.45 -2.89 16.71
CA SER A 273 -12.34 -3.63 15.45
C SER A 273 -11.32 -4.75 15.65
N ILE A 274 -11.68 -5.98 15.29
CA ILE A 274 -10.88 -7.18 15.53
C ILE A 274 -10.73 -7.93 14.20
N ILE A 275 -9.51 -8.40 13.92
CA ILE A 275 -9.20 -9.32 12.82
C ILE A 275 -8.57 -10.59 13.39
N GLY A 276 -8.89 -11.74 12.80
CA GLY A 276 -8.31 -13.03 13.16
C GLY A 276 -7.29 -13.55 12.16
N LYS A 277 -6.34 -14.35 12.63
CA LYS A 277 -5.45 -15.17 11.81
C LYS A 277 -5.92 -16.61 11.87
N ASP A 278 -6.17 -17.23 10.73
CA ASP A 278 -6.70 -18.58 10.67
C ASP A 278 -5.64 -19.65 11.05
N THR A 279 -5.95 -20.92 10.78
CA THR A 279 -5.02 -22.04 11.02
C THR A 279 -3.98 -22.22 9.93
N THR A 280 -4.17 -21.62 8.76
CA THR A 280 -3.22 -21.64 7.65
C THR A 280 -2.20 -20.51 7.75
N GLY A 281 -2.48 -19.52 8.60
CA GLY A 281 -1.60 -18.39 8.90
C GLY A 281 -2.01 -17.10 8.20
N ILE A 282 -3.17 -17.08 7.55
CA ILE A 282 -3.68 -15.92 6.81
C ILE A 282 -4.52 -15.04 7.72
N TRP A 283 -4.37 -13.73 7.59
CA TRP A 283 -5.15 -12.74 8.33
C TRP A 283 -6.44 -12.39 7.60
N GLN A 284 -7.52 -12.20 8.37
CA GLN A 284 -8.68 -11.46 7.89
C GLN A 284 -8.27 -10.06 7.45
N SER A 285 -8.87 -9.59 6.36
CA SER A 285 -8.62 -8.25 5.83
C SER A 285 -8.86 -7.16 6.88
N VAL A 286 -7.93 -6.20 6.95
CA VAL A 286 -8.05 -5.00 7.80
C VAL A 286 -9.17 -4.06 7.36
N TYR A 287 -9.68 -4.23 6.14
CA TYR A 287 -10.78 -3.45 5.58
C TYR A 287 -12.15 -3.98 6.04
N GLU A 288 -12.24 -5.26 6.40
CA GLU A 288 -13.47 -5.91 6.86
C GLU A 288 -13.34 -6.53 8.26
N PRO A 289 -12.96 -5.75 9.30
CA PRO A 289 -12.83 -6.30 10.64
C PRO A 289 -14.19 -6.60 11.27
N THR A 290 -14.21 -7.55 12.22
CA THR A 290 -15.38 -7.70 13.09
C THR A 290 -15.44 -6.54 14.09
N ASN A 291 -16.58 -5.83 14.10
CA ASN A 291 -16.75 -4.61 14.89
C ASN A 291 -17.75 -4.81 16.04
N TYR A 292 -17.40 -4.28 17.20
CA TYR A 292 -18.33 -4.15 18.35
C TYR A 292 -18.32 -2.71 18.86
N SER A 293 -19.48 -2.21 19.32
CA SER A 293 -19.60 -0.89 19.93
C SER A 293 -20.55 -0.90 21.13
N TRP A 294 -20.20 -0.14 22.16
CA TRP A 294 -21.03 0.02 23.36
C TRP A 294 -20.87 1.44 23.94
N THR A 295 -21.86 1.85 24.75
CA THR A 295 -21.82 3.12 25.46
C THR A 295 -21.55 2.88 26.94
N VAL A 296 -20.51 3.52 27.48
CA VAL A 296 -20.27 3.58 28.92
C VAL A 296 -20.90 4.85 29.47
N TYR A 297 -21.70 4.71 30.52
CA TYR A 297 -22.35 5.84 31.19
C TYR A 297 -22.32 5.67 32.71
N ASN A 298 -21.86 6.67 33.44
CA ASN A 298 -21.90 6.65 34.89
C ASN A 298 -23.29 7.08 35.37
N LEU A 299 -24.07 6.11 35.88
CA LEU A 299 -25.23 6.43 36.71
C LEU A 299 -24.73 6.85 38.09
N ASP A 300 -24.33 8.12 38.23
CA ASP A 300 -24.30 8.74 39.55
C ASP A 300 -25.76 8.94 39.99
N LEU A 301 -26.36 7.87 40.52
CA LEU A 301 -27.49 7.96 41.44
C LEU A 301 -26.92 8.40 42.79
N ASP A 302 -26.35 9.61 42.85
CA ASP A 302 -25.98 10.20 44.12
C ASP A 302 -27.25 10.39 44.96
N ASN A 303 -27.43 9.51 45.94
CA ASN A 303 -27.90 9.69 47.32
C ASN A 303 -29.00 10.72 47.68
N ASP A 304 -29.77 11.25 46.73
CA ASP A 304 -30.87 12.19 47.02
C ASP A 304 -32.17 11.86 46.26
N ALA A 305 -32.24 10.68 45.66
CA ALA A 305 -33.39 10.22 44.91
C ALA A 305 -33.99 8.97 45.56
N THR A 306 -34.62 9.17 46.72
CA THR A 306 -35.84 8.39 46.99
C THR A 306 -36.90 8.85 45.98
N ILE A 307 -36.75 8.43 44.71
CA ILE A 307 -37.82 8.53 43.72
C ILE A 307 -38.87 7.51 44.17
N ASN A 308 -39.76 8.00 45.03
CA ASN A 308 -40.98 7.31 45.35
C ASN A 308 -41.77 7.24 44.03
N LEU A 309 -42.08 6.03 43.55
CA LEU A 309 -42.84 5.79 42.32
C LEU A 309 -44.18 6.54 42.26
N LYS A 310 -44.65 7.13 43.37
CA LYS A 310 -45.81 8.04 43.43
C LYS A 310 -45.57 9.40 42.77
N ASP A 311 -44.35 9.93 42.77
CA ASP A 311 -44.06 11.25 42.17
C ASP A 311 -43.85 11.17 40.65
N ALA A 312 -43.50 9.98 40.13
CA ALA A 312 -43.40 9.72 38.69
C ALA A 312 -44.78 9.76 37.97
N ILE A 313 -45.89 9.64 38.70
CA ILE A 313 -47.25 9.72 38.15
C ILE A 313 -47.78 11.17 38.17
N ILE A 314 -47.22 12.06 39.00
CA ILE A 314 -47.66 13.46 39.12
C ILE A 314 -46.93 14.38 38.12
N GLY A 315 -45.82 13.92 37.52
CA GLY A 315 -45.00 14.70 36.57
C GLY A 315 -45.47 14.74 35.11
N ILE A 316 -46.66 14.19 34.76
CA ILE A 316 -47.17 14.20 33.37
C ILE A 316 -48.01 15.45 33.07
N GLN A 317 -48.22 16.35 34.03
CA GLN A 317 -49.07 17.53 33.80
C GLN A 317 -48.52 18.77 34.50
N LEU A 318 -47.49 19.41 33.91
CA LEU A 318 -47.20 20.86 33.97
C LEU A 318 -45.85 21.15 33.28
N LEU A 319 -45.87 21.20 31.94
CA LEU A 319 -44.78 21.77 31.13
C LEU A 319 -45.00 23.28 30.98
N THR A 320 -44.81 24.06 32.05
CA THR A 320 -44.54 25.50 31.96
C THR A 320 -43.79 25.96 33.22
N GLY A 321 -42.46 25.76 33.27
CA GLY A 321 -41.63 26.41 34.30
C GLY A 321 -40.31 25.77 34.72
N SER A 322 -39.96 24.55 34.30
CA SER A 322 -38.72 23.90 34.76
C SER A 322 -37.48 24.28 33.95
N ASN A 323 -36.33 24.32 34.63
CA ASN A 323 -35.03 24.64 34.03
C ASN A 323 -34.48 23.46 33.19
N ASN A 324 -33.53 23.75 32.29
CA ASN A 324 -33.02 22.79 31.30
C ASN A 324 -32.51 21.47 31.91
N THR A 325 -31.99 21.51 33.14
CA THR A 325 -31.46 20.32 33.83
C THR A 325 -32.55 19.33 34.23
N GLU A 326 -33.72 19.82 34.67
CA GLU A 326 -34.87 18.97 34.97
C GLU A 326 -35.52 18.40 33.71
N GLN A 327 -35.58 19.16 32.62
CA GLN A 327 -36.05 18.66 31.32
C GLN A 327 -35.14 17.55 30.77
N ILE A 328 -33.82 17.67 30.94
CA ILE A 328 -32.86 16.62 30.56
C ILE A 328 -33.04 15.35 31.42
N ARG A 329 -33.30 15.51 32.72
CA ARG A 329 -33.57 14.37 33.63
C ARG A 329 -34.88 13.65 33.27
N LEU A 330 -35.94 14.39 32.96
CA LEU A 330 -37.20 13.83 32.46
C LEU A 330 -37.04 13.16 31.09
N GLY A 331 -36.27 13.75 30.17
CA GLY A 331 -35.96 13.14 28.88
C GLY A 331 -35.20 11.81 29.02
N LYS A 332 -34.30 11.71 30.01
CA LYS A 332 -33.60 10.46 30.36
C LYS A 332 -34.55 9.42 30.96
N LEU A 333 -35.46 9.82 31.86
CA LEU A 333 -36.43 8.92 32.47
C LEU A 333 -37.44 8.36 31.46
N ILE A 334 -37.90 9.19 30.52
CA ILE A 334 -38.83 8.80 29.44
C ILE A 334 -38.17 7.79 28.49
N ARG A 335 -36.89 7.96 28.16
CA ARG A 335 -36.14 6.98 27.34
C ARG A 335 -36.02 5.62 28.03
N ILE A 336 -35.79 5.61 29.35
CA ILE A 336 -35.69 4.38 30.15
C ILE A 336 -37.05 3.66 30.23
N LEU A 337 -38.15 4.40 30.46
CA LEU A 337 -39.49 3.83 30.53
C LEU A 337 -39.97 3.28 29.18
N LYS A 338 -39.62 3.95 28.07
CA LYS A 338 -39.91 3.46 26.72
C LYS A 338 -39.19 2.14 26.43
N TYR A 339 -37.91 2.04 26.78
CA TYR A 339 -37.12 0.83 26.60
C TYR A 339 -37.65 -0.36 27.42
N LEU A 340 -38.00 -0.16 28.70
CA LEU A 340 -38.58 -1.22 29.55
C LEU A 340 -39.97 -1.69 29.09
N SER A 341 -40.66 -0.90 28.28
CA SER A 341 -41.95 -1.28 27.68
C SER A 341 -41.81 -2.06 26.36
N GLU A 342 -40.70 -1.90 25.66
CA GLU A 342 -40.42 -2.54 24.36
C GLU A 342 -39.68 -3.88 24.52
N THR A 343 -39.10 -4.16 25.70
CA THR A 343 -38.39 -5.41 26.01
C THR A 343 -39.20 -6.40 26.85
N LYS A 344 -40.54 -6.38 26.75
CA LYS A 344 -41.44 -7.33 27.42
C LYS A 344 -42.18 -8.23 26.45
#